data_AF-A0A9D7LP22-F1
#
_entry.id   AF-A0A9D7LP22-F1
#
_cell.length_a   1.000
_cell.length_b   1.000
_cell.length_c   1.000
_cell.angle_alpha   90.00
_cell.angle_beta   90.00
_cell.angle_gamma   90.00
#
_symmetry.space_group_name_H-M   'P 1'
#
loop_
_entity.id
_entity.type
_entity.pdbx_description
1 polymer ?
#
loop_
_entity_poly.entity_id
_entity_poly.type
_entity_poly.pdbx_seq_one_letter_code
_entity_poly.pdbx_strand_id
1 'polypeptide(L)' 'MLGIRDDSGFPLQQMGILKAPEDASNSVHPTQGKLCSECGNHTMIRKDGCDFCTACGAVGTCG' A
#
# COMPACT_ATOMS: atom_id res chain seq x y z
N MET A 1 -18.69 -26.68 -24.62
CA MET A 1 -18.33 -25.65 -23.63
C MET A 1 -19.12 -25.92 -22.36
N LEU A 2 -18.46 -26.05 -21.21
CA LEU A 2 -19.07 -26.59 -19.98
C LEU A 2 -19.99 -25.62 -19.20
N GLY A 3 -20.42 -24.49 -19.78
CA GLY A 3 -21.41 -23.58 -19.16
C GLY A 3 -20.96 -22.87 -17.87
N ILE A 4 -19.70 -23.02 -17.48
CA ILE A 4 -19.14 -22.50 -16.21
C ILE A 4 -18.42 -21.15 -16.36
N ARG A 5 -18.27 -20.64 -17.59
CA ARG A 5 -17.39 -19.50 -17.89
C ARG A 5 -18.00 -18.61 -18.98
N ASP A 6 -17.84 -17.30 -18.82
CA ASP A 6 -18.18 -16.32 -19.86
C ASP A 6 -17.13 -16.28 -20.99
N ASP A 7 -17.43 -15.52 -22.03
CA ASP A 7 -16.60 -15.41 -23.24
C ASP A 7 -15.23 -14.75 -22.99
N SER A 8 -15.09 -14.04 -21.87
CA SER A 8 -13.84 -13.43 -21.40
C SER A 8 -13.02 -14.35 -20.48
N GLY A 9 -13.50 -15.55 -20.18
CA GLY A 9 -12.78 -16.49 -19.32
C GLY A 9 -13.06 -16.34 -17.83
N PHE A 10 -14.10 -15.61 -17.43
CA PHE A 10 -14.48 -15.43 -16.02
C PHE A 10 -15.63 -16.34 -15.61
N PRO A 11 -15.62 -16.86 -14.37
CA PRO A 11 -16.63 -17.81 -13.91
C PRO A 11 -18.00 -17.14 -13.75
N LEU A 12 -19.04 -17.75 -14.33
CA LEU A 12 -20.42 -17.25 -14.24
C LEU A 12 -21.04 -17.43 -12.84
N GLN A 13 -20.50 -18.37 -12.04
CA GLN A 13 -20.96 -18.65 -10.68
C GLN A 13 -19.78 -18.71 -9.71
N GLN A 14 -19.70 -17.70 -8.84
CA GLN A 14 -18.69 -17.64 -7.78
C GLN A 14 -19.04 -18.64 -6.67
N MET A 15 -18.60 -19.88 -6.84
CA MET A 15 -18.61 -20.88 -5.77
C MET A 15 -17.54 -20.51 -4.73
N GLY A 16 -17.87 -19.55 -3.86
CA GLY A 16 -17.40 -19.31 -2.48
C GLY A 16 -15.91 -19.30 -2.09
N ILE A 17 -14.99 -19.78 -2.93
CA ILE A 17 -13.59 -20.01 -2.58
C ILE A 17 -12.63 -19.13 -3.39
N LEU A 18 -13.09 -18.64 -4.55
CA LEU A 18 -12.33 -17.71 -5.37
C LEU A 18 -12.86 -16.32 -5.10
N LYS A 19 -12.12 -15.56 -4.30
CA LYS A 19 -12.25 -14.11 -4.25
C LYS A 19 -11.72 -13.61 -5.60
N ALA A 20 -12.61 -13.19 -6.50
CA ALA A 20 -12.21 -12.39 -7.65
C ALA A 20 -11.32 -11.26 -7.11
N PRO A 21 -10.21 -10.90 -7.79
CA PRO A 21 -9.50 -9.70 -7.43
C PRO A 21 -10.51 -8.58 -7.59
N GLU A 22 -11.11 -8.16 -6.48
CA GLU A 22 -11.49 -6.77 -6.31
C GLU A 22 -10.29 -6.01 -6.85
N ASP A 23 -10.50 -5.14 -7.83
CA ASP A 23 -9.52 -4.13 -8.21
C ASP A 23 -9.15 -3.46 -6.90
N ALA A 24 -8.13 -4.02 -6.25
CA ALA A 24 -7.55 -3.52 -5.05
C ALA A 24 -6.91 -2.28 -5.59
N SER A 25 -7.70 -1.19 -5.55
CA SER A 25 -7.28 0.13 -5.87
C SER A 25 -5.90 0.19 -5.26
N ASN A 26 -4.89 0.23 -6.12
CA ASN A 26 -3.49 0.13 -5.73
C ASN A 26 -3.06 1.43 -5.03
N SER A 27 -4.00 2.09 -4.37
CA SER A 27 -3.84 3.11 -3.37
C SER A 27 -3.14 2.46 -2.19
N VAL A 28 -1.82 2.36 -2.32
CA VAL A 28 -0.93 2.39 -1.17
C VAL A 28 -1.34 3.63 -0.38
N HIS A 29 -2.05 3.41 0.71
CA HIS A 29 -2.39 4.49 1.61
C HIS A 29 -1.08 4.91 2.28
N PRO A 30 -0.66 6.18 2.14
CA PRO A 30 0.56 6.63 2.79
C PRO A 30 0.38 6.48 4.30
N THR A 31 1.16 5.58 4.90
CA THR A 31 1.20 5.44 6.36
C THR A 31 1.73 6.75 6.94
N GLN A 32 0.96 7.38 7.82
CA GLN A 32 1.38 8.62 8.46
C GLN A 32 2.62 8.35 9.33
N GLY A 33 3.71 9.08 9.09
CA GLY A 33 4.98 8.93 9.80
C GLY A 33 5.00 9.70 11.13
N LYS A 34 6.16 9.70 11.80
CA LYS A 34 6.36 10.54 12.99
C LYS A 34 6.46 12.02 12.60
N LEU A 35 6.18 12.91 13.55
CA LEU A 35 6.39 14.34 13.41
C LEU A 35 7.89 14.64 13.21
N CYS A 36 8.24 15.37 12.16
CA CYS A 36 9.57 15.91 11.97
C CYS A 36 9.76 17.17 12.83
N SER A 37 10.84 17.21 13.63
CA SER A 37 11.19 18.38 14.45
C SER A 37 11.60 19.61 13.64
N GLU A 38 12.09 19.40 12.42
CA GLU A 38 12.62 20.49 11.57
C GLU A 38 11.49 21.20 10.80
N CYS A 39 10.61 20.45 10.15
CA CYS A 39 9.58 21.01 9.26
C CYS A 39 8.14 20.82 9.77
N GLY A 40 7.94 20.11 10.88
CA GLY A 40 6.62 19.88 11.48
C GLY A 40 5.71 18.92 10.70
N ASN A 41 6.22 18.25 9.65
CA ASN A 41 5.42 17.32 8.87
C ASN A 41 5.43 15.90 9.45
N HIS A 42 4.33 15.17 9.36
CA HIS A 42 4.20 13.79 9.84
C HIS A 42 4.70 12.77 8.80
N THR A 43 5.92 12.98 8.32
CA THR A 43 6.52 12.23 7.21
C THR A 43 7.91 11.70 7.56
N MET A 44 8.23 11.59 8.85
CA MET A 44 9.46 10.98 9.32
C MET A 44 9.30 9.46 9.36
N ILE A 45 10.15 8.74 8.61
CA ILE A 45 10.16 7.28 8.45
C ILE A 45 11.50 6.70 8.89
N ARG A 46 11.59 5.39 9.11
CA ARG A 46 12.90 4.71 9.27
C ARG A 46 13.43 4.29 7.91
N LYS A 47 14.57 4.84 7.50
CA LYS A 47 15.27 4.53 6.25
C LYS A 47 16.74 4.23 6.56
N ASP A 48 17.23 3.08 6.11
CA ASP A 48 18.63 2.65 6.28
C ASP A 48 19.13 2.64 7.75
N GLY A 49 18.21 2.38 8.70
CA GLY A 49 18.52 2.38 10.13
C GLY A 49 18.47 3.76 10.81
N CYS A 50 18.21 4.83 10.04
CA CYS A 50 18.06 6.19 10.54
C CYS A 50 16.63 6.70 10.40
N ASP A 51 16.20 7.59 11.30
CA ASP A 51 14.98 8.35 11.07
C ASP A 51 15.23 9.37 9.93
N PHE A 52 14.39 9.39 8.91
CA PHE A 52 14.53 10.24 7.72
C PHE A 52 13.20 10.91 7.40
N CYS A 53 13.20 12.24 7.24
CA CYS A 53 12.02 12.98 6.82
C CYS A 53 11.95 13.06 5.30
N THR A 54 10.92 12.46 4.70
CA THR A 54 10.73 12.50 3.24
C THR A 54 10.30 13.86 2.70
N ALA A 55 9.85 14.79 3.56
CA ALA A 55 9.42 16.11 3.14
C ALA A 55 10.57 17.14 3.04
N CYS A 56 11.53 17.11 3.96
CA CYS A 56 12.63 18.08 4.00
C CYS A 56 14.03 17.45 3.92
N GLY A 57 14.15 16.12 3.98
CA GLY A 57 15.42 15.41 3.95
C GLY A 57 16.17 15.33 5.29
N ALA A 58 15.58 15.81 6.39
CA ALA A 58 16.21 15.76 7.71
C ALA A 58 16.50 14.30 8.15
N VAL A 59 17.70 14.07 8.69
CA VAL A 59 18.12 12.78 9.27
C VAL A 59 18.15 12.92 10.78
N GLY A 60 17.43 12.04 11.48
CA GLY A 60 17.39 11.96 12.93
C GLY A 60 18.28 10.83 13.47
N THR A 61 17.82 10.21 14.55
CA THR A 61 18.53 9.13 15.23
C THR A 61 18.77 7.93 14.33
N CYS A 62 20.02 7.43 14.33
CA CYS A 62 20.44 6.19 13.66
C CYS A 62 20.72 5.11 14.71
N GLY A 63 20.13 3.93 14.55
CA GLY A 63 20.27 2.81 15.49
C GLY A 63 19.47 1.58 15.10
#